data_AF-A0A1Y4SY05-F1
#
_entry.id   AF-A0A1Y4SY05-F1
#
_cell.length_a   1.000
_cell.length_b   1.000
_cell.length_c   1.000
_cell.angle_alpha   90.00
_cell.angle_beta   90.00
_cell.angle_gamma   90.00
#
_symmetry.space_group_name_H-M   'P 1'
#
loop_
_entity.id
_entity.type
_entity.pdbx_description
1 polymer ?
#
loop_
_entity_poly.entity_id
_entity_poly.type
_entity_poly.pdbx_seq_one_letter_code
_entity_poly.pdbx_strand_id
1 'polypeptide(L)' 'MTDFGLVAIAAGIAVCAGLGTGIGEGIAASKAVEAVGRNPEAEGKIRTMMILGIALTETVAIYGLLIAIILIFVFPSLYL' A
#
# COMPACT_ATOMS: atom_id res chain seq x y z
N MET A 1 19.74 -24.09 -7.29
CA MET A 1 20.23 -23.23 -6.21
C MET A 1 19.57 -21.87 -6.36
N THR A 2 18.50 -21.63 -5.61
CA THR A 2 17.97 -20.28 -5.42
C THR A 2 18.98 -19.49 -4.61
N ASP A 3 19.46 -18.37 -5.15
CA ASP A 3 20.29 -17.44 -4.38
C ASP A 3 19.36 -16.72 -3.39
N PHE A 4 19.39 -17.16 -2.13
CA PHE A 4 18.60 -16.56 -1.05
C PHE A 4 18.84 -15.05 -0.91
N GLY A 5 20.04 -14.57 -1.24
CA GLY A 5 20.35 -13.15 -1.27
C GLY A 5 19.54 -12.41 -2.32
N LEU A 6 19.43 -12.99 -3.52
CA LEU A 6 18.63 -12.41 -4.60
C LEU A 6 17.13 -12.40 -4.28
N VAL A 7 16.63 -13.46 -3.63
CA VAL A 7 15.23 -13.53 -3.16
C VAL A 7 14.94 -12.44 -2.11
N ALA A 8 15.85 -12.22 -1.16
CA ALA A 8 15.69 -11.17 -0.16
C ALA A 8 15.69 -9.76 -0.78
N ILE A 9 16.56 -9.51 -1.76
CA ILE A 9 16.59 -8.24 -2.51
C ILE A 9 15.28 -8.04 -3.27
N ALA A 10 14.79 -9.06 -3.97
CA ALA A 10 13.53 -8.98 -4.71
C ALA A 10 12.33 -8.70 -3.79
N ALA A 11 12.28 -9.33 -2.61
CA ALA A 11 11.25 -9.05 -1.60
C ALA A 11 11.32 -7.60 -1.09
N GLY A 12 12.53 -7.07 -0.86
CA GLY A 12 12.73 -5.67 -0.49
C GLY A 12 12.29 -4.68 -1.58
N ILE A 13 12.49 -5.02 -2.85
CA ILE A 13 12.00 -4.21 -3.98
C ILE A 13 10.47 -4.29 -4.09
N ALA A 14 9.86 -5.45 -3.85
CA ALA A 14 8.42 -5.63 -3.95
C ALA A 14 7.65 -4.72 -2.96
N VAL A 15 8.14 -4.56 -1.73
CA VAL A 15 7.50 -3.67 -0.74
C VAL A 15 7.59 -2.19 -1.11
N CYS A 16 8.54 -1.78 -1.96
CA CYS A 16 8.62 -0.41 -2.48
C CYS A 16 7.38 -0.02 -3.32
N ALA A 17 6.56 -0.97 -3.76
CA ALA A 17 5.27 -0.69 -4.39
C ALA A 17 4.36 0.18 -3.48
N GLY A 18 4.51 0.09 -2.16
CA GLY A 18 3.77 0.90 -1.19
C GLY A 18 4.15 2.38 -1.16
N LEU A 19 5.27 2.79 -1.76
CA LEU A 19 5.66 4.20 -1.80
C LEU A 19 4.62 5.06 -2.54
N GLY A 20 4.12 4.58 -3.68
CA GLY A 20 3.09 5.27 -4.44
C GLY A 20 1.78 5.39 -3.66
N THR A 21 1.41 4.33 -2.95
CA THR A 21 0.25 4.30 -2.07
C THR A 21 0.38 5.34 -0.95
N GLY A 22 1.47 5.33 -0.18
CA GLY A 22 1.65 6.28 0.93
C GLY A 22 1.64 7.75 0.49
N ILE A 23 2.23 8.05 -0.67
CA ILE A 23 2.16 9.40 -1.27
C ILE A 23 0.72 9.76 -1.65
N GLY A 24 0.02 8.86 -2.34
CA GLY A 24 -1.37 9.07 -2.77
C GLY A 24 -2.32 9.28 -1.60
N GLU A 25 -2.21 8.48 -0.55
CA GLU A 25 -3.02 8.58 0.65
C GLU A 25 -2.72 9.86 1.44
N GLY A 26 -1.45 10.26 1.57
CA GLY A 26 -1.07 11.51 2.20
C GLY A 26 -1.69 12.72 1.49
N ILE A 27 -1.70 12.72 0.16
CA ILE A 27 -2.36 13.75 -0.66
C ILE A 27 -3.88 13.73 -0.45
N ALA A 28 -4.50 12.55 -0.51
CA ALA A 28 -5.94 12.39 -0.32
C ALA A 28 -6.40 12.85 1.07
N ALA A 29 -5.65 12.49 2.12
CA ALA A 29 -5.91 12.89 3.49
C ALA A 29 -5.77 14.41 3.67
N SER A 30 -4.71 15.01 3.12
CA SER A 30 -4.53 16.47 3.14
C SER A 30 -5.72 17.20 2.51
N LYS A 31 -6.17 16.74 1.33
CA LYS A 31 -7.32 17.33 0.63
C LYS A 31 -8.64 17.12 1.36
N ALA A 32 -8.81 15.97 2.03
CA ALA A 32 -9.96 15.73 2.88
C ALA A 32 -10.00 16.71 4.06
N VAL A 33 -8.88 16.91 4.76
CA VAL A 33 -8.78 17.86 5.88
C VAL A 33 -9.06 19.30 5.42
N GLU A 34 -8.49 19.73 4.29
CA GLU A 34 -8.78 21.05 3.69
C GLU A 34 -10.28 21.21 3.38
N ALA A 35 -10.92 20.17 2.82
CA ALA A 35 -12.33 20.20 2.46
C ALA A 35 -13.25 20.26 3.69
N VAL A 36 -12.93 19.52 4.75
CA VAL A 36 -13.66 19.55 6.03
C VAL A 36 -13.52 20.92 6.70
N GLY A 37 -12.32 21.50 6.70
CA GLY A 37 -12.10 22.83 7.26
C GLY A 37 -12.90 23.93 6.56
N ARG A 38 -13.22 23.75 5.27
CA ARG A 38 -14.06 24.68 4.49
C ARG A 38 -15.57 24.42 4.65
N ASN A 39 -15.97 23.16 4.79
CA ASN A 39 -17.38 22.74 4.89
C ASN A 39 -17.55 21.68 5.98
N PRO A 40 -17.58 22.06 7.27
CA PRO A 40 -17.65 21.12 8.38
C PRO A 40 -18.89 20.22 8.33
N GLU A 41 -20.02 20.74 7.86
CA GLU A 41 -21.27 20.00 7.69
C GLU A 41 -21.18 18.84 6.68
N ALA A 42 -20.17 18.86 5.79
CA ALA A 42 -19.95 17.81 4.81
C ALA A 42 -18.95 16.72 5.27
N GLU A 43 -18.47 16.76 6.52
CA GLU A 43 -17.42 15.87 7.03
C GLU A 43 -17.70 14.39 6.74
N GLY A 44 -18.91 13.92 7.06
CA GLY A 44 -19.26 12.50 6.87
C GLY A 44 -19.13 12.03 5.42
N LYS A 45 -19.54 12.87 4.45
CA LYS A 45 -19.43 12.56 3.02
C LYS A 45 -17.97 12.60 2.57
N ILE A 46 -17.20 13.60 3.00
CA ILE A 46 -15.77 13.73 2.68
C ILE A 46 -14.99 12.52 3.20
N ARG A 47 -15.21 12.14 4.46
CA ARG A 47 -14.56 10.98 5.07
C ARG A 47 -14.88 9.68 4.32
N THR A 48 -16.13 9.50 3.91
CA THR A 48 -16.55 8.31 3.15
C THR A 48 -15.83 8.24 1.80
N MET A 49 -15.76 9.34 1.06
CA MET A 49 -15.04 9.39 -0.23
C MET A 49 -13.54 9.19 -0.05
N MET A 50 -12.94 9.78 0.99
CA MET A 50 -11.53 9.61 1.33
C MET A 50 -11.20 8.13 1.63
N ILE A 51 -11.96 7.48 2.51
CA ILE A 51 -11.74 6.07 2.87
C ILE A 51 -11.89 5.17 1.65
N LEU A 52 -12.87 5.43 0.78
CA LEU A 52 -13.02 4.66 -0.46
C LEU A 52 -11.79 4.82 -1.39
N GLY A 53 -11.29 6.05 -1.54
CA GLY A 53 -10.09 6.32 -2.35
C GLY A 53 -8.83 5.67 -1.77
N ILE A 54 -8.65 5.75 -0.45
CA ILE A 54 -7.57 5.10 0.30
C ILE A 54 -7.65 3.58 0.09
N ALA A 55 -8.81 2.97 0.33
CA ALA A 55 -8.99 1.52 0.17
C ALA A 55 -8.63 1.00 -1.24
N LEU A 56 -8.94 1.77 -2.30
CA LEU A 56 -8.55 1.43 -3.66
C LEU A 56 -7.04 1.57 -3.88
N THR A 57 -6.44 2.63 -3.33
CA THR A 57 -5.01 2.93 -3.46
C THR A 57 -4.14 1.94 -2.68
N GLU A 58 -4.62 1.45 -1.55
CA GLU A 58 -3.93 0.50 -0.66
C GLU A 58 -3.71 -0.87 -1.32
N THR A 59 -4.50 -1.22 -2.35
CA THR A 59 -4.37 -2.50 -3.06
C THR A 59 -2.98 -2.72 -3.66
N VAL A 60 -2.32 -1.66 -4.12
CA VAL A 60 -0.96 -1.74 -4.71
C VAL A 60 0.08 -2.08 -3.65
N ALA A 61 -0.01 -1.47 -2.47
CA ALA A 61 0.86 -1.79 -1.33
C ALA A 61 0.65 -3.24 -0.86
N ILE A 62 -0.62 -3.68 -0.78
CA ILE A 62 -0.96 -5.05 -0.40
C ILE A 62 -0.39 -6.06 -1.40
N TYR A 63 -0.43 -5.80 -2.71
CA TYR A 63 0.19 -6.69 -3.70
C TYR A 63 1.71 -6.74 -3.55
N GLY A 64 2.38 -5.61 -3.29
CA GLY A 64 3.81 -5.59 -3.00
C GLY A 64 4.18 -6.43 -1.78
N LEU A 65 3.41 -6.28 -0.69
CA LEU A 65 3.56 -7.07 0.53
C LEU A 65 3.30 -8.56 0.29
N LEU A 66 2.24 -8.90 -0.45
CA LEU A 66 1.90 -10.28 -0.79
C LEU A 66 3.05 -10.97 -1.53
N ILE A 67 3.62 -10.31 -2.53
CA ILE A 67 4.76 -10.85 -3.29
C ILE A 67 5.99 -11.02 -2.38
N ALA A 68 6.28 -10.06 -1.51
CA ALA A 68 7.38 -10.19 -0.55
C ALA A 68 7.19 -11.39 0.38
N ILE A 69 5.98 -11.61 0.90
CA ILE A 69 5.64 -12.77 1.74
C ILE A 69 5.82 -14.07 0.96
N ILE A 70 5.33 -14.15 -0.28
CA ILE A 70 5.48 -15.33 -1.12
C ILE A 70 6.96 -15.63 -1.36
N LEU A 71 7.78 -14.63 -1.68
CA LEU A 71 9.21 -14.79 -1.93
C LEU A 71 9.98 -15.28 -0.70
N ILE A 72 9.64 -14.81 0.50
CA ILE A 72 10.37 -15.15 1.72
C ILE A 72 9.90 -16.48 2.33
N PHE A 73 8.59 -16.74 2.34
CA PHE A 73 8.03 -17.84 3.14
C PHE A 73 7.53 -19.02 2.30
N VAL A 74 7.08 -18.78 1.07
CA VAL A 74 6.47 -19.82 0.23
C VAL A 74 7.47 -20.35 -0.79
N PHE A 75 8.14 -19.46 -1.52
CA PHE A 75 9.04 -19.82 -2.60
C PHE A 75 10.20 -20.75 -2.15
N PRO A 76 10.87 -20.54 -1.00
CA PRO A 76 11.91 -21.46 -0.53
C PRO A 76 11.39 -22.86 -0.19
N SER A 77 10.15 -22.97 0.28
CA SER A 77 9.53 -24.23 0.68
C SER A 77 9.20 -25.16 -0.51
N LEU A 78 9.17 -24.63 -1.73
CA LEU A 78 8.89 -25.40 -2.95
C LEU A 78 10.13 -26.13 -3.51
N TYR A 79 11.32 -25.81 -3.01
CA TYR A 79 12.60 -26.37 -3.47
C TYR A 79 13.31 -27.23 -2.41
N LEU A 80 12.68 -27.43 -1.25
CA LEU A 80 13.10 -28.35 -0.18
C LEU A 80 12.25 -29.63 -0.26
#